data_AF-A0A8B5WT19-F1
#
_entry.id   AF-A0A8B5WT19-F1
#
_cell.length_a   1.000
_cell.length_b   1.000
_cell.length_c   1.000
_cell.angle_alpha   90.00
_cell.angle_beta   90.00
_cell.angle_gamma   90.00
#
_symmetry.space_group_name_H-M   'P 1'
#
loop_
_entity.id
_entity.type
_entity.pdbx_description
1 polymer ?
#
loop_
_entity_poly.entity_id
_entity_poly.type
_entity_poly.pdbx_seq_one_letter_code
_entity_poly.pdbx_strand_id
1 'polypeptide(L)'
;IAVFEELDLDDIEHRNNELINYFQTQYPGKRDLPYIQKLKGMCREWESACLWGYFGWSDESVEHLRLGFYQGEIFTEEPTVNRDAVPVLDLVRRVRPDVVTVAFDPEASGPDTHYKVMQAVAEGLRLYAEETKRDDLKIIGYRNIWYRFHPAEANVYVPVSLNMLTLQHSSFMHTYISQKDASFPSYEHDGPFPELAQRIQVDQYDTLSTCLGRDFFYEHPSALIRATRGFVFIREMELDEFATHSRELKRRAENL
;
A
#
# COMPACT_ATOMS: atom_id res chain seq x y z
N ILE A 1 6.22 8.41 -20.27
CA ILE A 1 7.01 9.49 -19.60
C ILE A 1 8.48 9.14 -19.76
N ALA A 2 9.31 10.03 -20.30
CA ALA A 2 10.76 9.86 -20.38
C ALA A 2 11.48 10.81 -19.39
N VAL A 3 12.63 10.39 -18.86
CA VAL A 3 13.53 11.23 -18.04
C VAL A 3 14.65 11.82 -18.91
N PHE A 4 15.10 11.02 -19.87
CA PHE A 4 16.22 11.23 -20.77
C PHE A 4 15.71 10.97 -22.19
N GLU A 5 16.21 11.72 -23.17
CA GLU A 5 15.79 11.65 -24.58
C GLU A 5 16.93 11.18 -25.50
N GLU A 6 18.08 10.84 -24.91
CA GLU A 6 19.26 10.30 -25.56
C GLU A 6 18.94 8.97 -26.26
N LEU A 7 19.22 8.89 -27.57
CA LEU A 7 19.02 7.70 -28.40
C LEU A 7 20.36 7.12 -28.91
N ASP A 8 21.42 7.90 -28.85
CA ASP A 8 22.77 7.49 -29.24
C ASP A 8 23.43 6.67 -28.12
N LEU A 9 24.16 5.61 -28.48
CA LEU A 9 24.77 4.69 -27.51
C LEU A 9 25.85 5.37 -26.68
N ASP A 10 26.64 6.27 -27.26
CA ASP A 10 27.73 6.95 -26.56
C ASP A 10 27.15 7.93 -25.53
N ASP A 11 26.08 8.63 -25.90
CA ASP A 11 25.35 9.53 -25.00
C ASP A 11 24.70 8.76 -23.82
N ILE A 12 24.14 7.58 -24.09
CA ILE A 12 23.58 6.69 -23.04
C ILE A 12 24.69 6.20 -22.11
N GLU A 13 25.85 5.82 -22.64
CA GLU A 13 26.99 5.39 -21.81
C GLU A 13 27.50 6.54 -20.94
N HIS A 14 27.61 7.75 -21.50
CA HIS A 14 27.99 8.93 -20.73
C HIS A 14 26.99 9.22 -19.61
N ARG A 15 25.68 9.16 -19.91
CA ARG A 15 24.62 9.35 -18.91
C ARG A 15 24.67 8.30 -17.81
N ASN A 16 24.91 7.03 -18.15
CA ASN A 16 25.05 5.96 -17.17
C ASN A 16 26.22 6.23 -16.22
N ASN A 17 27.37 6.64 -16.75
CA ASN A 17 28.54 6.98 -15.94
C ASN A 17 28.26 8.18 -15.02
N GLU A 18 27.56 9.20 -15.50
CA GLU A 18 27.11 10.33 -14.68
C GLU A 18 26.19 9.89 -13.54
N LEU A 19 25.19 9.05 -13.81
CA LEU A 19 24.25 8.54 -12.81
C LEU A 19 24.95 7.67 -11.76
N ILE A 20 25.87 6.81 -12.18
CA ILE A 20 26.69 5.99 -11.27
C ILE A 20 27.49 6.90 -10.33
N ASN A 21 28.21 7.88 -10.88
CA ASN A 21 28.99 8.82 -10.08
C ASN A 21 28.10 9.67 -9.16
N TYR A 22 26.92 10.07 -9.64
CA TYR A 22 25.93 10.75 -8.81
C TYR A 22 25.58 9.90 -7.59
N PHE A 23 25.13 8.65 -7.77
CA PHE A 23 24.70 7.82 -6.63
C PHE A 23 25.84 7.42 -5.68
N GLN A 24 27.06 7.24 -6.18
CA GLN A 24 28.24 6.93 -5.36
C GLN A 24 28.67 8.09 -4.44
N THR A 25 28.34 9.33 -4.82
CA THR A 25 28.76 10.54 -4.11
C THR A 25 27.68 11.14 -3.22
N GLN A 26 26.45 10.60 -3.22
CA GLN A 26 25.39 11.07 -2.34
C GLN A 26 25.50 10.44 -0.94
N TYR A 27 25.09 11.19 0.08
CA TYR A 27 24.90 10.65 1.43
C TYR A 27 23.42 10.30 1.69
N PRO A 28 23.11 9.32 2.55
CA PRO A 28 21.73 8.94 2.88
C PRO A 28 20.91 10.13 3.41
N GLY A 29 19.68 10.28 2.90
CA GLY A 29 18.78 11.37 3.29
C GLY A 29 18.99 12.70 2.56
N LYS A 30 19.99 12.80 1.67
CA LYS A 30 20.13 13.98 0.80
C LYS A 30 18.95 14.06 -0.19
N ARG A 31 18.39 15.26 -0.34
CA ARG A 31 17.36 15.53 -1.36
C ARG A 31 17.98 15.41 -2.76
N ASP A 32 17.38 14.57 -3.59
CA ASP A 32 17.82 14.36 -4.97
C ASP A 32 17.35 15.47 -5.92
N LEU A 33 18.03 15.60 -7.06
CA LEU A 33 17.57 16.47 -8.15
C LEU A 33 16.21 16.00 -8.70
N PRO A 34 15.34 16.90 -9.22
CA PRO A 34 13.99 16.52 -9.66
C PRO A 34 13.96 15.38 -10.70
N TYR A 35 14.89 15.38 -11.66
CA TYR A 35 14.95 14.31 -12.66
C TYR A 35 15.40 12.97 -12.06
N ILE A 36 16.23 12.98 -11.02
CA ILE A 36 16.63 11.78 -10.27
C ILE A 36 15.47 11.26 -9.44
N GLN A 37 14.70 12.13 -8.78
CA GLN A 37 13.49 11.73 -8.06
C GLN A 37 12.49 11.06 -9.01
N LYS A 38 12.29 11.64 -10.20
CA LYS A 38 11.45 11.08 -11.25
C LYS A 38 11.95 9.71 -11.72
N LEU A 39 13.26 9.55 -11.94
CA LEU A 39 13.88 8.27 -12.29
C LEU A 39 13.65 7.21 -11.21
N LYS A 40 13.94 7.53 -9.94
CA LYS A 40 13.69 6.64 -8.80
C LYS A 40 12.22 6.25 -8.68
N GLY A 41 11.32 7.22 -8.87
CA GLY A 41 9.88 6.97 -8.89
C GLY A 41 9.48 5.97 -9.96
N MET A 42 9.96 6.14 -11.19
CA MET A 42 9.71 5.21 -12.29
C MET A 42 10.27 3.80 -12.03
N CYS A 43 11.45 3.69 -11.41
CA CYS A 43 11.97 2.40 -10.98
C CYS A 43 11.04 1.73 -9.96
N ARG A 44 10.56 2.46 -8.95
CA ARG A 44 9.68 1.90 -7.90
C ARG A 44 8.27 1.57 -8.42
N GLU A 45 7.76 2.35 -9.37
CA GLU A 45 6.54 2.02 -10.11
C GLU A 45 6.69 0.69 -10.83
N TRP A 46 7.82 0.49 -11.53
CA TRP A 46 8.12 -0.78 -12.19
C TRP A 46 8.26 -1.95 -11.22
N GLU A 47 8.97 -1.78 -10.10
CA GLU A 47 9.06 -2.81 -9.05
C GLU A 47 7.69 -3.21 -8.50
N SER A 48 6.78 -2.24 -8.32
CA SER A 48 5.39 -2.49 -7.92
C SER A 48 4.61 -3.24 -8.99
N ALA A 49 4.79 -2.91 -10.28
CA ALA A 49 4.15 -3.64 -11.37
C ALA A 49 4.66 -5.09 -11.46
N CYS A 50 5.97 -5.31 -11.25
CA CYS A 50 6.56 -6.64 -11.18
C CYS A 50 5.95 -7.50 -10.06
N LEU A 51 5.64 -6.90 -8.89
CA LEU A 51 4.92 -7.62 -7.83
C LEU A 51 3.58 -8.16 -8.33
N TRP A 52 2.78 -7.32 -8.97
CA TRP A 52 1.48 -7.74 -9.51
C TRP A 52 1.63 -8.77 -10.63
N GLY A 53 2.68 -8.66 -11.45
CA GLY A 53 3.06 -9.68 -12.43
C GLY A 53 3.35 -11.04 -11.82
N TYR A 54 3.88 -11.10 -10.59
CA TYR A 54 4.08 -12.34 -9.84
C TYR A 54 2.76 -13.09 -9.57
N PHE A 55 1.64 -12.37 -9.54
CA PHE A 55 0.29 -12.90 -9.37
C PHE A 55 -0.49 -13.02 -10.70
N GLY A 56 0.18 -12.81 -11.83
CA GLY A 56 -0.40 -12.98 -13.18
C GLY A 56 -1.16 -11.77 -13.71
N TRP A 57 -1.05 -10.60 -13.07
CA TRP A 57 -1.64 -9.35 -13.58
C TRP A 57 -0.74 -8.71 -14.64
N SER A 58 -1.36 -8.15 -15.69
CA SER A 58 -0.67 -7.31 -16.68
C SER A 58 -0.52 -5.88 -16.19
N ASP A 59 0.35 -5.13 -16.88
CA ASP A 59 0.52 -3.68 -16.71
C ASP A 59 -0.78 -2.90 -16.95
N GLU A 60 -1.68 -3.40 -17.80
CA GLU A 60 -3.03 -2.83 -17.98
C GLU A 60 -3.86 -2.78 -16.69
N SER A 61 -3.54 -3.61 -15.70
CA SER A 61 -4.21 -3.67 -14.40
C SER A 61 -3.54 -2.82 -13.32
N VAL A 62 -2.39 -2.19 -13.62
CA VAL A 62 -1.60 -1.43 -12.65
C VAL A 62 -1.49 0.01 -13.11
N GLU A 63 -2.09 0.92 -12.34
CA GLU A 63 -2.11 2.34 -12.68
C GLU A 63 -1.48 3.21 -11.61
N HIS A 64 -0.60 4.10 -12.04
CA HIS A 64 0.08 5.05 -11.16
C HIS A 64 -0.55 6.43 -11.32
N LEU A 65 -1.51 6.76 -10.45
CA LEU A 65 -2.26 8.03 -10.52
C LEU A 65 -1.39 9.27 -10.25
N ARG A 66 -0.23 9.12 -9.60
CA ARG A 66 0.71 10.20 -9.26
C ARG A 66 -0.02 11.43 -8.69
N LEU A 67 -0.82 11.20 -7.63
CA LEU A 67 -1.61 12.23 -6.99
C LEU A 67 -0.73 13.44 -6.62
N GLY A 68 -1.25 14.64 -6.81
CA GLY A 68 -0.43 15.86 -6.85
C GLY A 68 0.18 16.28 -5.51
N PHE A 69 -0.26 15.69 -4.39
CA PHE A 69 0.44 15.85 -3.11
C PHE A 69 1.78 15.07 -3.06
N TYR A 70 2.03 14.12 -3.95
CA TYR A 70 3.34 13.44 -4.02
C TYR A 70 4.43 14.34 -4.66
N GLN A 71 4.99 15.26 -3.87
CA GLN A 71 6.00 16.24 -4.35
C GLN A 71 7.44 15.93 -3.90
N GLY A 72 7.70 14.75 -3.31
CA GLY A 72 9.03 14.38 -2.80
C GLY A 72 9.48 15.22 -1.59
N GLU A 73 8.56 15.94 -0.97
CA GLU A 73 8.77 16.76 0.22
C GLU A 73 8.40 15.97 1.48
N ILE A 74 9.07 16.27 2.60
CA ILE A 74 8.77 15.63 3.90
C ILE A 74 7.35 16.01 4.36
N PHE A 75 6.94 17.24 4.11
CA PHE A 75 5.58 17.72 4.31
C PHE A 75 4.99 18.05 2.94
N THR A 76 3.87 17.42 2.63
CA THR A 76 3.21 17.59 1.34
C THR A 76 1.95 18.42 1.51
N GLU A 77 1.47 19.06 0.44
CA GLU A 77 0.23 19.82 0.47
C GLU A 77 -0.98 18.93 0.83
N GLU A 78 -2.00 19.51 1.47
CA GLU A 78 -3.27 18.82 1.70
C GLU A 78 -3.94 18.45 0.37
N PRO A 79 -4.56 17.26 0.27
CA PRO A 79 -5.24 16.82 -0.94
C PRO A 79 -6.41 17.73 -1.26
N THR A 80 -6.57 18.06 -2.55
CA THR A 80 -7.71 18.84 -3.04
C THR A 80 -8.58 17.99 -3.95
N VAL A 81 -9.86 18.33 -4.06
CA VAL A 81 -10.82 17.59 -4.89
C VAL A 81 -10.32 17.48 -6.33
N ASN A 82 -10.01 18.61 -6.96
CA ASN A 82 -9.63 18.64 -8.38
C ASN A 82 -8.27 17.97 -8.65
N ARG A 83 -7.30 18.11 -7.75
CA ARG A 83 -5.95 17.59 -7.97
C ARG A 83 -5.85 16.10 -7.66
N ASP A 84 -6.53 15.63 -6.62
CA ASP A 84 -6.27 14.31 -6.04
C ASP A 84 -7.50 13.39 -6.01
N ALA A 85 -8.71 13.93 -5.80
CA ALA A 85 -9.92 13.10 -5.78
C ALA A 85 -10.46 12.82 -7.20
N VAL A 86 -10.39 13.79 -8.12
CA VAL A 86 -10.84 13.62 -9.52
C VAL A 86 -10.08 12.50 -10.24
N PRO A 87 -8.74 12.38 -10.15
CA PRO A 87 -8.04 11.24 -10.74
C PRO A 87 -8.53 9.88 -10.22
N VAL A 88 -8.89 9.79 -8.93
CA VAL A 88 -9.47 8.56 -8.36
C VAL A 88 -10.88 8.32 -8.92
N LEU A 89 -11.71 9.36 -8.98
CA LEU A 89 -13.05 9.30 -9.57
C LEU A 89 -12.99 8.79 -11.02
N ASP A 90 -12.08 9.32 -11.84
CA ASP A 90 -11.91 8.91 -13.23
C ASP A 90 -11.48 7.45 -13.37
N LEU A 91 -10.58 6.97 -12.50
CA LEU A 91 -10.21 5.56 -12.41
C LEU A 91 -11.41 4.69 -12.06
N VAL A 92 -12.15 5.05 -11.01
CA VAL A 92 -13.31 4.29 -10.52
C VAL A 92 -14.43 4.27 -11.56
N ARG A 93 -14.67 5.37 -12.28
CA ARG A 93 -15.63 5.42 -13.40
C ARG A 93 -15.28 4.44 -14.52
N ARG A 94 -13.99 4.27 -14.82
CA ARG A 94 -13.53 3.38 -15.88
C ARG A 94 -13.56 1.91 -15.44
N VAL A 95 -13.09 1.62 -14.22
CA VAL A 95 -13.02 0.25 -13.67
C VAL A 95 -14.39 -0.26 -13.25
N ARG A 96 -15.26 0.61 -12.70
CA ARG A 96 -16.56 0.30 -12.11
C ARG A 96 -16.47 -0.85 -11.08
N PRO A 97 -15.66 -0.70 -10.02
CA PRO A 97 -15.43 -1.76 -9.05
C PRO A 97 -16.68 -2.06 -8.22
N ASP A 98 -16.77 -3.29 -7.70
CA ASP A 98 -17.71 -3.66 -6.63
C ASP A 98 -17.05 -3.59 -5.24
N VAL A 99 -15.73 -3.78 -5.20
CA VAL A 99 -14.91 -3.77 -3.99
C VAL A 99 -13.71 -2.85 -4.19
N VAL A 100 -13.43 -2.01 -3.19
CA VAL A 100 -12.24 -1.16 -3.16
C VAL A 100 -11.43 -1.46 -1.91
N THR A 101 -10.18 -1.89 -2.08
CA THR A 101 -9.23 -2.08 -0.98
C THR A 101 -8.45 -0.78 -0.74
N VAL A 102 -8.28 -0.37 0.52
CA VAL A 102 -7.59 0.88 0.86
C VAL A 102 -6.72 0.70 2.11
N ALA A 103 -5.57 1.38 2.15
CA ALA A 103 -4.78 1.50 3.36
C ALA A 103 -5.58 2.30 4.41
N PHE A 104 -5.82 1.68 5.56
CA PHE A 104 -6.71 2.12 6.64
C PHE A 104 -5.94 2.30 7.95
N ASP A 105 -4.74 2.84 7.82
CA ASP A 105 -3.74 3.11 8.86
C ASP A 105 -3.22 4.57 8.81
N PRO A 106 -4.12 5.57 8.71
CA PRO A 106 -3.76 6.97 8.54
C PRO A 106 -2.91 7.55 9.68
N GLU A 107 -2.86 6.86 10.81
CA GLU A 107 -2.20 7.29 12.05
C GLU A 107 -0.76 6.75 12.21
N ALA A 108 -0.28 5.83 11.35
CA ALA A 108 0.99 5.13 11.61
C ALA A 108 2.04 5.11 10.50
N SER A 109 1.75 5.61 9.30
CA SER A 109 2.80 5.84 8.31
C SER A 109 3.47 7.19 8.59
N GLY A 110 4.79 7.23 8.79
CA GLY A 110 5.51 8.50 8.60
C GLY A 110 5.37 8.98 7.15
N PRO A 111 5.70 10.25 6.85
CA PRO A 111 4.70 11.29 6.51
C PRO A 111 3.24 10.84 6.29
N ASP A 112 2.29 11.74 6.50
CA ASP A 112 0.82 11.59 6.43
C ASP A 112 0.22 11.14 5.06
N THR A 113 1.01 10.48 4.22
CA THR A 113 0.65 10.01 2.88
C THR A 113 -0.49 9.02 2.87
N HIS A 114 -0.53 8.02 3.76
CA HIS A 114 -1.66 7.07 3.82
C HIS A 114 -2.97 7.78 4.17
N TYR A 115 -2.91 8.74 5.10
CA TYR A 115 -4.04 9.61 5.42
C TYR A 115 -4.50 10.40 4.20
N LYS A 116 -3.58 11.06 3.47
CA LYS A 116 -3.93 11.85 2.28
C LYS A 116 -4.51 11.02 1.14
N VAL A 117 -3.94 9.83 0.89
CA VAL A 117 -4.51 8.86 -0.07
C VAL A 117 -5.91 8.45 0.36
N MET A 118 -6.12 8.13 1.63
CA MET A 118 -7.43 7.74 2.14
C MET A 118 -8.47 8.86 1.95
N GLN A 119 -8.11 10.13 2.21
CA GLN A 119 -8.98 11.28 1.94
C GLN A 119 -9.32 11.43 0.45
N ALA A 120 -8.33 11.30 -0.44
CA ALA A 120 -8.55 11.38 -1.88
C ALA A 120 -9.45 10.25 -2.39
N VAL A 121 -9.26 9.03 -1.89
CA VAL A 121 -10.09 7.86 -2.23
C VAL A 121 -11.51 8.03 -1.71
N ALA A 122 -11.68 8.44 -0.45
CA ALA A 122 -13.00 8.67 0.14
C ALA A 122 -13.80 9.71 -0.66
N GLU A 123 -13.15 10.82 -1.04
CA GLU A 123 -13.82 11.88 -1.82
C GLU A 123 -14.12 11.44 -3.25
N GLY A 124 -13.20 10.72 -3.92
CA GLY A 124 -13.43 10.18 -5.25
C GLY A 124 -14.60 9.19 -5.30
N LEU A 125 -14.68 8.29 -4.30
CA LEU A 125 -15.78 7.33 -4.19
C LEU A 125 -17.11 7.99 -3.82
N ARG A 126 -17.10 9.03 -2.98
CA ARG A 126 -18.30 9.82 -2.67
C ARG A 126 -18.88 10.44 -3.93
N LEU A 127 -18.04 11.12 -4.73
CA LEU A 127 -18.46 11.71 -6.00
C LEU A 127 -19.00 10.64 -6.97
N TYR A 128 -18.33 9.49 -7.05
CA TYR A 128 -18.78 8.39 -7.89
C TYR A 128 -20.14 7.83 -7.46
N ALA A 129 -20.36 7.63 -6.17
CA ALA A 129 -21.66 7.18 -5.63
C ALA A 129 -22.75 8.23 -5.85
N GLU A 130 -22.44 9.53 -5.75
CA GLU A 130 -23.39 10.59 -6.05
C GLU A 130 -23.82 10.62 -7.52
N GLU A 131 -22.88 10.33 -8.43
CA GLU A 131 -23.14 10.27 -9.88
C GLU A 131 -23.93 9.03 -10.28
N THR A 132 -23.56 7.88 -9.74
CA THR A 132 -24.11 6.57 -10.14
C THR A 132 -25.32 6.14 -9.31
N LYS A 133 -25.52 6.76 -8.15
CA LYS A 133 -26.48 6.34 -7.12
C LYS A 133 -26.25 4.92 -6.59
N ARG A 134 -25.04 4.38 -6.74
CA ARG A 134 -24.65 3.10 -6.13
C ARG A 134 -24.53 3.25 -4.62
N ASP A 135 -25.09 2.28 -3.90
CA ASP A 135 -25.02 2.11 -2.45
C ASP A 135 -24.41 0.74 -2.06
N ASP A 136 -23.98 -0.05 -3.03
CA ASP A 136 -23.51 -1.44 -2.89
C ASP A 136 -21.98 -1.59 -2.96
N LEU A 137 -21.23 -0.49 -2.94
CA LEU A 137 -19.77 -0.49 -2.93
C LEU A 137 -19.22 -0.95 -1.59
N LYS A 138 -18.40 -2.01 -1.61
CA LYS A 138 -17.70 -2.51 -0.42
C LYS A 138 -16.30 -1.95 -0.31
N ILE A 139 -15.95 -1.46 0.87
CA ILE A 139 -14.62 -0.94 1.17
C ILE A 139 -13.90 -1.90 2.10
N ILE A 140 -12.72 -2.37 1.72
CA ILE A 140 -11.89 -3.23 2.55
C ILE A 140 -10.66 -2.42 3.00
N GLY A 141 -10.68 -2.02 4.27
CA GLY A 141 -9.55 -1.37 4.93
C GLY A 141 -8.55 -2.40 5.44
N TYR A 142 -7.29 -2.30 5.01
CA TYR A 142 -6.17 -3.05 5.60
C TYR A 142 -5.21 -2.10 6.34
N ARG A 143 -4.54 -2.58 7.38
CA ARG A 143 -3.51 -1.80 8.08
C ARG A 143 -2.12 -2.40 7.84
N ASN A 144 -1.09 -1.56 7.87
CA ASN A 144 0.31 -1.93 7.66
C ASN A 144 0.98 -2.54 8.91
N ILE A 145 2.31 -2.62 8.91
CA ILE A 145 3.08 -3.20 10.01
C ILE A 145 3.19 -2.28 11.25
N TRP A 146 2.95 -0.98 11.11
CA TRP A 146 3.06 0.06 12.14
C TRP A 146 1.74 0.32 12.87
N TYR A 147 0.59 0.14 12.20
CA TYR A 147 -0.73 0.15 12.83
C TYR A 147 -1.38 -1.21 12.65
N ARG A 148 -1.92 -1.82 13.70
CA ARG A 148 -2.50 -3.15 13.60
C ARG A 148 -3.93 -3.10 14.09
N PHE A 149 -4.80 -3.94 13.54
CA PHE A 149 -6.12 -4.13 14.10
C PHE A 149 -6.01 -4.95 15.38
N HIS A 150 -6.64 -4.48 16.45
CA HIS A 150 -7.11 -5.36 17.50
C HIS A 150 -8.23 -6.27 16.94
N PRO A 151 -8.37 -7.54 17.36
CA PRO A 151 -9.44 -8.41 16.85
C PRO A 151 -10.83 -7.75 16.88
N ALA A 152 -11.16 -7.06 17.97
CA ALA A 152 -12.45 -6.36 18.11
C ALA A 152 -12.68 -5.19 17.12
N GLU A 153 -11.64 -4.68 16.47
CA GLU A 153 -11.75 -3.62 15.46
C GLU A 153 -11.91 -4.16 14.02
N ALA A 154 -11.56 -5.43 13.81
CA ALA A 154 -11.65 -6.14 12.54
C ALA A 154 -12.92 -6.99 12.48
N ASN A 155 -13.47 -7.15 11.29
CA ASN A 155 -14.66 -7.97 11.04
C ASN A 155 -14.43 -9.06 9.97
N VAL A 156 -13.27 -9.04 9.31
CA VAL A 156 -12.86 -10.08 8.37
C VAL A 156 -11.48 -10.61 8.75
N TYR A 157 -11.35 -11.93 8.76
CA TYR A 157 -10.18 -12.66 9.21
C TYR A 157 -9.72 -13.60 8.11
N VAL A 158 -8.65 -13.22 7.41
CA VAL A 158 -8.16 -13.98 6.26
C VAL A 158 -7.14 -15.02 6.72
N PRO A 159 -7.39 -16.33 6.55
CA PRO A 159 -6.44 -17.36 6.92
C PRO A 159 -5.23 -17.34 5.97
N VAL A 160 -4.04 -17.44 6.54
CA VAL A 160 -2.77 -17.49 5.81
C VAL A 160 -2.09 -18.84 6.04
N SER A 161 -1.74 -19.51 4.95
CA SER A 161 -0.98 -20.76 4.97
C SER A 161 0.53 -20.51 4.89
N LEU A 162 1.34 -21.53 5.20
CA LEU A 162 2.80 -21.45 5.02
C LEU A 162 3.19 -21.08 3.58
N ASN A 163 2.50 -21.63 2.58
CA ASN A 163 2.78 -21.32 1.18
C ASN A 163 2.51 -19.83 0.86
N MET A 164 1.47 -19.25 1.45
CA MET A 164 1.16 -17.83 1.27
C MET A 164 2.23 -16.95 1.94
N LEU A 165 2.71 -17.31 3.14
CA LEU A 165 3.82 -16.62 3.79
C LEU A 165 5.08 -16.66 2.93
N THR A 166 5.43 -17.83 2.40
CA THR A 166 6.59 -18.00 1.51
C THR A 166 6.44 -17.18 0.24
N LEU A 167 5.26 -17.21 -0.40
CA LEU A 167 4.98 -16.45 -1.62
C LEU A 167 5.09 -14.94 -1.39
N GLN A 168 4.55 -14.44 -0.28
CA GLN A 168 4.64 -13.02 0.10
C GLN A 168 6.10 -12.58 0.27
N HIS A 169 6.92 -13.38 0.96
CA HIS A 169 8.33 -13.07 1.14
C HIS A 169 9.10 -13.12 -0.17
N SER A 170 9.01 -14.23 -0.91
CA SER A 170 9.76 -14.40 -2.16
C SER A 170 9.38 -13.38 -3.24
N SER A 171 8.10 -13.07 -3.40
CA SER A 171 7.66 -12.06 -4.37
C SER A 171 8.24 -10.69 -4.04
N PHE A 172 8.13 -10.23 -2.78
CA PHE A 172 8.69 -8.97 -2.36
C PHE A 172 10.22 -8.88 -2.55
N MET A 173 10.96 -9.92 -2.13
CA MET A 173 12.42 -9.92 -2.20
C MET A 173 12.96 -9.95 -3.63
N HIS A 174 12.18 -10.46 -4.59
CA HIS A 174 12.55 -10.51 -6.00
C HIS A 174 12.08 -9.29 -6.80
N THR A 175 11.07 -8.56 -6.33
CA THR A 175 10.48 -7.44 -7.08
C THR A 175 10.95 -6.08 -6.58
N TYR A 176 11.01 -5.86 -5.27
CA TYR A 176 11.40 -4.58 -4.68
C TYR A 176 12.90 -4.49 -4.42
N ILE A 177 13.72 -4.64 -5.46
CA ILE A 177 15.18 -4.71 -5.36
C ILE A 177 15.78 -3.46 -4.70
N SER A 178 15.24 -2.27 -5.00
CA SER A 178 15.68 -1.01 -4.41
C SER A 178 15.20 -0.81 -2.97
N GLN A 179 14.23 -1.61 -2.48
CA GLN A 179 13.61 -1.45 -1.16
C GLN A 179 13.89 -2.60 -0.21
N LYS A 180 14.31 -3.78 -0.69
CA LYS A 180 14.51 -4.96 0.17
C LYS A 180 15.58 -4.76 1.25
N ASP A 181 16.59 -3.93 0.97
CA ASP A 181 17.70 -3.59 1.87
C ASP A 181 17.56 -2.17 2.43
N ALA A 182 16.46 -1.47 2.13
CA ALA A 182 16.26 -0.12 2.63
C ALA A 182 16.00 -0.15 4.14
N SER A 183 16.66 0.75 4.86
CA SER A 183 16.44 0.89 6.30
C SER A 183 15.05 1.45 6.55
N PHE A 184 14.24 0.72 7.29
CA PHE A 184 12.92 1.17 7.70
C PHE A 184 12.85 1.32 9.22
N PRO A 185 12.23 2.40 9.71
CA PRO A 185 12.04 2.57 11.14
C PRO A 185 10.95 1.61 11.61
N SER A 186 11.36 0.47 12.17
CA SER A 186 10.55 -0.31 13.10
C SER A 186 11.45 -0.73 14.26
N TYR A 187 11.01 -0.48 15.49
CA TYR A 187 11.74 -0.93 16.67
C TYR A 187 11.67 -2.46 16.85
N GLU A 188 10.76 -3.13 16.13
CA GLU A 188 10.46 -4.56 16.30
C GLU A 188 11.31 -5.47 15.39
N HIS A 189 11.85 -4.93 14.30
CA HIS A 189 12.59 -5.72 13.32
C HIS A 189 13.50 -4.85 12.44
N ASP A 190 14.77 -5.25 12.35
CA ASP A 190 15.75 -4.69 11.42
C ASP A 190 15.94 -5.67 10.25
N GLY A 191 15.16 -5.47 9.20
CA GLY A 191 15.09 -6.36 8.04
C GLY A 191 13.91 -6.03 7.10
N PRO A 192 13.71 -6.82 6.03
CA PRO A 192 12.71 -6.54 5.02
C PRO A 192 11.27 -6.69 5.57
N PHE A 193 10.36 -5.85 5.06
CA PHE A 193 8.95 -5.80 5.51
C PHE A 193 8.22 -7.15 5.62
N PRO A 194 8.39 -8.11 4.68
CA PRO A 194 7.68 -9.37 4.76
C PRO A 194 7.99 -10.17 6.03
N GLU A 195 9.19 -10.04 6.60
CA GLU A 195 9.55 -10.78 7.81
C GLU A 195 8.75 -10.30 9.02
N LEU A 196 8.61 -8.98 9.18
CA LEU A 196 7.77 -8.41 10.22
C LEU A 196 6.28 -8.68 9.94
N ALA A 197 5.85 -8.60 8.69
CA ALA A 197 4.48 -8.95 8.32
C ALA A 197 4.13 -10.41 8.65
N GLN A 198 5.03 -11.36 8.40
CA GLN A 198 4.84 -12.76 8.77
C GLN A 198 4.72 -12.94 10.29
N ARG A 199 5.57 -12.27 11.07
CA ARG A 199 5.49 -12.30 12.54
C ARG A 199 4.12 -11.81 13.03
N ILE A 200 3.66 -10.68 12.51
CA ILE A 200 2.34 -10.11 12.85
C ILE A 200 1.22 -11.09 12.51
N GLN A 201 1.28 -11.74 11.35
CA GLN A 201 0.25 -12.70 10.95
C GLN A 201 0.22 -13.92 11.86
N VAL A 202 1.38 -14.40 12.33
CA VAL A 202 1.47 -15.48 13.33
C VAL A 202 0.90 -15.02 14.68
N ASP A 203 1.23 -13.81 15.13
CA ASP A 203 0.70 -13.26 16.38
C ASP A 203 -0.84 -13.11 16.33
N GLN A 204 -1.38 -12.71 15.16
CA GLN A 204 -2.82 -12.66 14.92
C GLN A 204 -3.47 -14.04 14.97
N TYR A 205 -2.80 -15.08 14.46
CA TYR A 205 -3.24 -16.47 14.62
C TYR A 205 -3.24 -16.90 16.09
N ASP A 206 -2.18 -16.62 16.84
CA ASP A 206 -2.08 -17.00 18.26
C ASP A 206 -3.16 -16.29 19.10
N THR A 207 -3.47 -15.03 18.77
CA THR A 207 -4.57 -14.28 19.38
C THR A 207 -5.90 -15.00 19.18
N LEU A 208 -6.23 -15.38 17.94
CA LEU A 208 -7.47 -16.11 17.67
C LEU A 208 -7.47 -17.52 18.26
N SER A 209 -6.33 -18.23 18.25
CA SER A 209 -6.19 -19.54 18.87
C SER A 209 -6.42 -19.50 20.38
N THR A 210 -6.05 -18.39 21.03
CA THR A 210 -6.31 -18.18 22.45
C THR A 210 -7.80 -17.96 22.71
N CYS A 211 -8.48 -17.19 21.85
CA CYS A 211 -9.91 -16.90 22.01
C CYS A 211 -10.83 -18.08 21.65
N LEU A 212 -10.53 -18.81 20.57
CA LEU A 212 -11.40 -19.85 20.01
C LEU A 212 -11.02 -21.27 20.47
N GLY A 213 -9.83 -21.43 21.04
CA GLY A 213 -9.28 -22.73 21.41
C GLY A 213 -8.62 -23.46 20.24
N ARG A 214 -7.67 -24.36 20.54
CA ARG A 214 -6.92 -25.10 19.51
C ARG A 214 -7.80 -26.09 18.73
N ASP A 215 -8.81 -26.67 19.38
CA ASP A 215 -9.70 -27.65 18.76
C ASP A 215 -10.51 -27.03 17.62
N PHE A 216 -10.88 -25.74 17.73
CA PHE A 216 -11.50 -24.99 16.64
C PHE A 216 -10.66 -25.08 15.36
N PHE A 217 -9.34 -24.97 15.47
CA PHE A 217 -8.44 -25.01 14.32
C PHE A 217 -8.12 -26.44 13.86
N TYR A 218 -7.90 -27.38 14.78
CA TYR A 218 -7.52 -28.75 14.41
C TYR A 218 -8.67 -29.58 13.88
N GLU A 219 -9.88 -29.36 14.38
CA GLU A 219 -11.08 -30.12 14.01
C GLU A 219 -12.01 -29.35 13.06
N HIS A 220 -11.58 -28.16 12.60
CA HIS A 220 -12.39 -27.32 11.73
C HIS A 220 -12.83 -28.08 10.47
N PRO A 221 -14.09 -27.97 9.99
CA PRO A 221 -14.53 -28.62 8.75
C PRO A 221 -13.70 -28.21 7.52
N SER A 222 -13.34 -26.93 7.42
CA SER A 222 -12.49 -26.40 6.35
C SER A 222 -11.02 -26.81 6.49
N ALA A 223 -10.49 -27.50 5.48
CA ALA A 223 -9.08 -27.86 5.41
C ALA A 223 -8.14 -26.64 5.40
N LEU A 224 -8.61 -25.51 4.84
CA LEU A 224 -7.85 -24.26 4.85
C LEU A 224 -7.58 -23.78 6.28
N ILE A 225 -8.60 -23.78 7.13
CA ILE A 225 -8.48 -23.36 8.54
C ILE A 225 -7.52 -24.27 9.32
N ARG A 226 -7.58 -25.59 9.08
CA ARG A 226 -6.62 -26.54 9.70
C ARG A 226 -5.18 -26.31 9.25
N ALA A 227 -4.99 -25.86 8.01
CA ALA A 227 -3.68 -25.56 7.42
C ALA A 227 -3.17 -24.14 7.73
N THR A 228 -4.00 -23.28 8.33
CA THR A 228 -3.65 -21.90 8.66
C THR A 228 -2.50 -21.83 9.66
N ARG A 229 -1.55 -20.92 9.42
CA ARG A 229 -0.42 -20.60 10.30
C ARG A 229 -0.27 -19.10 10.57
N GLY A 230 -1.12 -18.28 9.97
CA GLY A 230 -1.22 -16.85 10.24
C GLY A 230 -2.63 -16.37 9.93
N PHE A 231 -3.00 -15.20 10.41
CA PHE A 231 -4.18 -14.49 9.94
C PHE A 231 -3.82 -13.07 9.50
N VAL A 232 -4.61 -12.52 8.59
CA VAL A 232 -4.64 -11.08 8.32
C VAL A 232 -5.99 -10.56 8.77
N PHE A 233 -5.99 -9.62 9.71
CA PHE A 233 -7.18 -8.90 10.12
C PHE A 233 -7.43 -7.73 9.19
N ILE A 234 -8.64 -7.64 8.65
CA ILE A 234 -9.08 -6.51 7.81
C ILE A 234 -10.48 -6.06 8.23
N ARG A 235 -10.86 -4.87 7.78
CA ARG A 235 -12.17 -4.29 8.05
C ARG A 235 -12.91 -4.05 6.75
N GLU A 236 -13.97 -4.82 6.53
CA GLU A 236 -14.97 -4.53 5.49
C GLU A 236 -15.96 -3.49 6.01
N MET A 237 -16.28 -2.49 5.19
CA MET A 237 -17.13 -1.36 5.53
C MET A 237 -18.03 -1.02 4.35
N GLU A 238 -19.23 -0.51 4.63
CA GLU A 238 -19.99 0.21 3.60
C GLU A 238 -19.33 1.56 3.30
N LEU A 239 -19.62 2.12 2.13
CA LEU A 239 -19.09 3.43 1.73
C LEU A 239 -19.39 4.54 2.75
N ASP A 240 -20.59 4.56 3.34
CA ASP A 240 -20.99 5.57 4.33
C ASP A 240 -20.19 5.49 5.63
N GLU A 241 -19.87 4.27 6.08
CA GLU A 241 -19.03 4.03 7.25
C GLU A 241 -17.61 4.54 6.98
N PHE A 242 -17.04 4.16 5.83
CA PHE A 242 -15.72 4.60 5.41
C PHE A 242 -15.63 6.12 5.27
N ALA A 243 -16.60 6.75 4.62
CA ALA A 243 -16.66 8.20 4.44
C ALA A 243 -16.80 8.94 5.79
N THR A 244 -17.56 8.38 6.73
CA THR A 244 -17.68 8.94 8.08
C THR A 244 -16.35 8.88 8.82
N HIS A 245 -15.67 7.74 8.79
CA HIS A 245 -14.35 7.59 9.39
C HIS A 245 -13.33 8.58 8.81
N SER A 246 -13.30 8.73 7.48
CA SER A 246 -12.42 9.69 6.80
C SER A 246 -12.67 11.13 7.26
N ARG A 247 -13.93 11.55 7.39
CA ARG A 247 -14.30 12.88 7.88
C ARG A 247 -13.93 13.11 9.34
N GLU A 248 -14.13 12.11 10.20
CA GLU A 248 -13.77 12.20 11.61
C GLU A 248 -12.26 12.36 11.80
N LEU A 249 -11.46 11.59 11.08
CA LEU A 249 -10.01 11.72 11.08
C LEU A 249 -9.56 13.09 10.59
N LYS A 250 -10.15 13.59 9.50
CA LYS A 250 -9.86 14.92 8.99
C LYS A 250 -10.13 16.00 10.04
N ARG A 251 -11.29 15.94 10.70
CA ARG A 251 -11.62 16.86 11.80
C ARG A 251 -10.63 16.76 12.95
N ARG A 252 -10.12 15.57 13.29
CA ARG A 252 -9.13 15.42 14.37
C ARG A 252 -7.78 16.01 13.97
N ALA A 253 -7.35 15.79 12.73
CA ALA A 253 -6.09 16.33 12.21
C ALA A 253 -6.12 17.87 12.06
N GLU A 254 -7.25 18.46 11.66
CA GLU A 254 -7.42 19.91 11.47
C GLU A 254 -7.72 20.68 12.77
N ASN A 255 -8.11 19.99 13.85
CA ASN A 255 -8.37 20.61 15.17
C ASN A 255 -7.18 20.49 16.14
N LEU A 256 -6.01 20.06 15.64
CA LEU A 256 -4.70 20.05 16.31
C LEU A 256 -3.86 21.22 15.83
#